data_AF-A0A7V5VRL5-F1
#
_entry.id   AF-A0A7V5VRL5-F1
#
_cell.length_a   1.000
_cell.length_b   1.000
_cell.length_c   1.000
_cell.angle_alpha   90.00
_cell.angle_beta   90.00
_cell.angle_gamma   90.00
#
_symmetry.space_group_name_H-M   'P 1'
#
loop_
_entity.id
_entity.type
_entity.pdbx_description
1 polymer ?
#
loop_
_entity_poly.entity_id
_entity_poly.type
_entity_poly.pdbx_seq_one_letter_code
_entity_poly.pdbx_strand_id
1 'polypeptide(L)'
;MTDILFAVFVFTLSAFLGFELISKVPPTLHTPLMSGSNAISGVTIVGAIVVAGEAGSPLLTIMGILALILATINVVGGFLVTDRMLRMFKRRG
;
A
#
# COMPACT_ATOMS: atom_id res chain seq x y z
N MET A 1 -18.12 7.64 20.49
CA MET A 1 -17.32 8.90 20.56
C MET A 1 -15.84 8.63 20.80
N THR A 2 -15.48 7.56 21.52
CA THR A 2 -14.08 7.11 21.74
C THR A 2 -13.39 6.58 20.48
N ASP A 3 -14.11 5.84 19.62
CA ASP A 3 -13.46 5.11 18.51
C ASP A 3 -13.00 6.03 17.37
N ILE A 4 -13.80 7.04 17.04
CA ILE A 4 -13.42 8.05 16.05
C ILE A 4 -12.24 8.88 16.57
N LEU A 5 -12.26 9.25 17.85
CA LEU A 5 -11.14 9.97 18.47
C LEU A 5 -9.86 9.12 18.43
N PHE A 6 -9.97 7.82 18.70
CA PHE A 6 -8.85 6.89 18.60
C PHE A 6 -8.35 6.72 17.15
N ALA A 7 -9.26 6.60 16.16
CA ALA A 7 -8.89 6.51 14.75
C ALA A 7 -8.18 7.78 14.26
N VAL A 8 -8.68 8.97 14.66
CA VAL A 8 -8.03 10.25 14.35
C VAL A 8 -6.67 10.33 15.02
N PHE A 9 -6.54 9.90 16.28
CA PHE A 9 -5.25 9.85 16.96
C PHE A 9 -4.24 8.96 16.23
N VAL A 10 -4.63 7.75 15.83
CA VAL A 10 -3.77 6.83 15.04
C VAL A 10 -3.43 7.43 13.68
N PHE A 11 -4.40 8.03 12.98
CA PHE A 11 -4.19 8.68 11.69
C PHE A 11 -3.17 9.82 11.80
N THR A 12 -3.34 10.71 12.77
CA THR A 12 -2.45 11.85 13.01
C THR A 12 -1.03 11.37 13.33
N LEU A 13 -0.86 10.44 14.27
CA LEU A 13 0.47 9.94 14.62
C LEU A 13 1.14 9.19 13.46
N SER A 14 0.38 8.42 12.68
CA SER A 14 0.90 7.73 11.50
C SER A 14 1.39 8.70 10.42
N ALA A 15 0.69 9.82 10.22
CA ALA A 15 1.11 10.87 9.29
C ALA A 15 2.44 11.53 9.73
N PHE A 16 2.57 11.89 11.02
CA PHE A 16 3.82 12.42 11.56
C PHE A 16 4.96 11.42 11.46
N LEU A 17 4.71 10.14 11.77
CA LEU A 17 5.69 9.07 11.63
C LEU A 17 6.16 8.93 10.18
N GLY A 18 5.23 8.95 9.22
CA GLY A 18 5.55 8.89 7.80
C GLY A 18 6.47 10.04 7.36
N PHE A 19 6.17 11.27 7.80
CA PHE A 19 7.01 12.44 7.53
C PHE A 19 8.43 12.30 8.11
N GLU A 20 8.53 11.87 9.37
CA GLU A 20 9.82 11.73 10.07
C GLU A 20 10.70 10.62 9.44
N LEU A 21 10.08 9.53 8.99
CA LEU A 21 10.78 8.43 8.32
C LEU A 21 11.31 8.85 6.94
N ILE A 22 10.47 9.48 6.12
CA ILE A 22 10.83 9.87 4.75
C ILE A 22 11.91 10.96 4.75
N SER A 23 11.85 11.89 5.70
CA SER A 23 12.85 12.98 5.84
C SER A 23 14.27 12.47 6.07
N LYS A 24 14.45 11.22 6.49
CA LYS A 24 15.75 10.60 6.80
C LYS A 24 16.26 9.65 5.71
N VAL A 25 15.52 9.50 4.60
CA VAL A 25 15.93 8.62 3.49
C VAL A 25 16.98 9.34 2.63
N PRO A 26 18.15 8.72 2.34
CA PRO A 26 19.16 9.32 1.49
C PRO A 26 18.66 9.49 0.05
N PRO A 27 19.16 10.49 -0.71
CA PRO A 27 18.62 10.80 -2.03
C PRO A 27 18.67 9.65 -3.05
N THR A 28 19.66 8.78 -2.91
CA THR A 28 19.83 7.60 -3.76
C THR A 28 18.67 6.60 -3.66
N LEU A 29 17.88 6.64 -2.59
CA LEU A 29 16.77 5.73 -2.35
C LEU A 29 15.40 6.34 -2.66
N HIS A 30 15.27 7.58 -3.13
CA HIS A 30 13.94 8.16 -3.40
C HIS A 30 13.14 7.38 -4.45
N THR A 31 13.77 6.88 -5.51
CA THR A 31 13.07 6.11 -6.55
C THR A 31 12.64 4.72 -6.04
N PRO A 32 13.51 3.92 -5.39
CA PRO A 32 13.07 2.71 -4.69
C PRO A 32 12.00 2.97 -3.63
N LEU A 33 12.10 4.08 -2.88
CA LEU A 33 11.13 4.47 -1.86
C LEU A 33 9.76 4.79 -2.49
N MET A 34 9.74 5.51 -3.61
CA MET A 34 8.51 5.82 -4.36
C MET A 34 7.84 4.53 -4.85
N SER A 35 8.61 3.58 -5.38
CA SER A 35 8.09 2.26 -5.77
C SER A 35 7.58 1.47 -4.55
N GLY A 36 8.32 1.51 -3.43
CA GLY A 36 7.97 0.81 -2.19
C GLY A 36 6.71 1.35 -1.54
N SER A 37 6.52 2.68 -1.48
CA SER A 37 5.29 3.29 -0.97
C SER A 37 4.09 2.97 -1.86
N ASN A 38 4.28 2.88 -3.18
CA ASN A 38 3.25 2.38 -4.09
C ASN A 38 2.88 0.92 -3.78
N ALA A 39 3.86 0.04 -3.54
CA ALA A 39 3.60 -1.35 -3.14
C ALA A 39 2.80 -1.45 -1.83
N ILE A 40 3.11 -0.60 -0.84
CA ILE A 40 2.38 -0.53 0.44
C ILE A 40 0.93 -0.05 0.25
N SER A 41 0.68 0.85 -0.70
CA SER A 41 -0.69 1.28 -1.06
C SER A 41 -1.59 0.13 -1.52
N GLY A 42 -0.98 -0.99 -1.91
CA GLY A 42 -1.65 -2.24 -2.19
C GLY A 42 -2.45 -2.83 -1.01
N VAL A 43 -2.33 -2.29 0.20
CA VAL A 43 -3.21 -2.60 1.36
C VAL A 43 -4.70 -2.47 1.04
N THR A 44 -5.05 -1.69 0.00
CA THR A 44 -6.39 -1.65 -0.62
C THR A 44 -6.98 -3.03 -0.93
N ILE A 45 -6.16 -4.07 -1.10
CA ILE A 45 -6.61 -5.46 -1.25
C ILE A 45 -7.48 -5.94 -0.08
N VAL A 46 -7.24 -5.45 1.14
CA VAL A 46 -8.06 -5.79 2.32
C VAL A 46 -9.49 -5.28 2.12
N GLY A 47 -9.65 -4.04 1.66
CA GLY A 47 -10.95 -3.47 1.35
C GLY A 47 -11.63 -4.20 0.18
N ALA A 48 -10.86 -4.57 -0.85
CA ALA A 48 -11.38 -5.33 -1.98
C ALA A 48 -11.92 -6.71 -1.58
N ILE A 49 -11.24 -7.42 -0.66
CA ILE A 49 -11.69 -8.71 -0.11
C ILE A 49 -13.02 -8.55 0.64
N VAL A 50 -13.13 -7.52 1.48
CA VAL A 50 -14.38 -7.25 2.24
C VAL A 50 -15.54 -6.97 1.28
N VAL A 51 -15.34 -6.06 0.31
CA VAL A 51 -16.38 -5.69 -0.67
C VAL A 51 -16.78 -6.89 -1.53
N ALA A 52 -15.82 -7.72 -1.96
CA ALA A 52 -16.10 -8.93 -2.72
C ALA A 52 -16.86 -9.98 -1.90
N GLY A 53 -16.59 -10.08 -0.59
CA GLY A 53 -17.25 -11.02 0.32
C GLY A 53 -18.68 -10.62 0.72
N GLU A 54 -19.00 -9.32 0.71
CA GLU A 54 -20.32 -8.77 1.08
C GLU A 54 -21.21 -8.45 -0.13
N ALA A 55 -20.81 -8.85 -1.34
CA ALA A 55 -21.51 -8.48 -2.57
C ALA A 55 -22.93 -9.07 -2.64
N GLY A 56 -23.95 -8.24 -2.43
CA GLY A 56 -25.37 -8.64 -2.47
C GLY A 56 -26.07 -8.49 -3.82
N SER A 57 -25.37 -7.99 -4.86
CA SER A 57 -25.94 -7.84 -6.20
C SER A 57 -24.93 -8.22 -7.29
N PRO A 58 -25.39 -8.59 -8.51
CA PRO A 58 -24.49 -8.91 -9.63
C PRO A 58 -23.51 -7.78 -9.96
N LEU A 59 -23.97 -6.53 -9.89
CA LEU A 59 -23.11 -5.36 -10.12
C LEU A 59 -22.02 -5.23 -9.05
N LEU A 60 -22.38 -5.36 -7.78
CA LEU A 60 -21.41 -5.31 -6.66
C LEU A 60 -20.41 -6.46 -6.73
N THR A 61 -20.84 -7.63 -7.20
CA THR A 61 -19.97 -8.79 -7.39
C THR A 61 -18.91 -8.51 -8.47
N ILE A 62 -19.32 -7.96 -9.62
CA ILE A 62 -18.39 -7.59 -10.69
C ILE A 62 -17.43 -6.51 -10.21
N MET A 63 -17.91 -5.49 -9.49
CA MET A 63 -17.06 -4.43 -8.94
C MET A 63 -16.07 -4.97 -7.90
N GLY A 64 -16.49 -5.88 -7.02
CA GLY A 64 -15.64 -6.52 -6.03
C GLY A 64 -14.53 -7.37 -6.67
N ILE A 65 -14.87 -8.14 -7.71
CA ILE A 65 -13.89 -8.92 -8.47
C ILE A 65 -12.87 -8.00 -9.16
N LEU A 66 -13.33 -6.93 -9.82
CA LEU A 66 -12.44 -5.97 -10.46
C LEU A 66 -11.53 -5.26 -9.45
N ALA A 67 -12.09 -4.84 -8.31
CA ALA A 67 -11.32 -4.25 -7.23
C ALA A 67 -10.22 -5.20 -6.72
N LEU A 68 -10.54 -6.48 -6.55
CA LEU A 68 -9.59 -7.49 -6.09
C LEU A 68 -8.47 -7.72 -7.11
N ILE A 69 -8.80 -7.79 -8.40
CA ILE A 69 -7.82 -7.93 -9.49
C ILE A 69 -6.86 -6.73 -9.50
N LEU A 70 -7.41 -5.51 -9.50
CA LEU A 70 -6.60 -4.29 -9.54
C LEU A 70 -5.72 -4.13 -8.30
N ALA A 71 -6.26 -4.42 -7.11
CA ALA A 71 -5.49 -4.39 -5.87
C ALA A 71 -4.37 -5.43 -5.86
N THR A 72 -4.63 -6.64 -6.38
CA THR A 72 -3.62 -7.70 -6.51
C THR A 72 -2.49 -7.27 -7.46
N ILE A 73 -2.84 -6.69 -8.62
CA ILE A 73 -1.85 -6.15 -9.57
C ILE A 73 -0.97 -5.08 -8.89
N ASN A 74 -1.56 -4.17 -8.10
CA ASN A 74 -0.82 -3.13 -7.39
C ASN A 74 0.16 -3.73 -6.36
N VAL A 75 -0.32 -4.62 -5.48
CA VAL A 75 0.53 -5.28 -4.47
C VAL A 75 1.68 -6.04 -5.15
N VAL A 76 1.35 -6.98 -6.04
CA VAL A 76 2.35 -7.88 -6.64
C VAL A 76 3.32 -7.10 -7.52
N GLY A 77 2.80 -6.24 -8.41
CA GLY A 77 3.63 -5.41 -9.28
C GLY A 77 4.53 -4.47 -8.50
N GLY A 78 3.99 -3.80 -7.47
CA GLY A 78 4.73 -2.88 -6.61
C GLY A 78 5.89 -3.57 -5.89
N PHE A 79 5.67 -4.74 -5.27
CA PHE A 79 6.73 -5.46 -4.58
C PHE A 79 7.80 -6.02 -5.54
N LEU A 80 7.39 -6.55 -6.71
CA LEU A 80 8.34 -7.06 -7.71
C LEU A 80 9.26 -5.96 -8.27
N VAL A 81 8.70 -4.79 -8.59
CA VAL A 81 9.48 -3.65 -9.09
C VAL A 81 10.40 -3.12 -8.00
N THR A 82 9.91 -2.98 -6.77
CA THR A 82 10.71 -2.51 -5.62
C THR A 82 11.88 -3.46 -5.34
N ASP A 83 11.66 -4.77 -5.34
CA ASP A 83 12.72 -5.76 -5.17
C ASP A 83 13.79 -5.64 -6.28
N ARG A 84 13.37 -5.51 -7.55
CA ARG A 84 14.31 -5.30 -8.67
C ARG A 84 15.13 -4.03 -8.47
N MET A 85 14.53 -2.95 -7.97
CA MET A 85 15.24 -1.70 -7.69
C MET A 85 16.25 -1.86 -6.56
N LEU A 86 15.86 -2.49 -5.45
CA LEU A 86 16.73 -2.69 -4.29
C LEU A 86 17.89 -3.64 -4.58
N ARG A 87 17.71 -4.61 -5.48
CA ARG A 87 18.81 -5.48 -5.95
C ARG A 87 19.97 -4.72 -6.59
N MET A 88 19.74 -3.52 -7.14
CA MET A 88 20.80 -2.69 -7.73
C MET A 88 21.77 -2.11 -6.68
N PHE A 89 21.38 -2.11 -5.40
CA PHE A 89 22.21 -1.64 -4.28
C PHE A 89 23.02 -2.76 -3.60
N LYS A 90 22.78 -4.03 -3.96
CA LYS A 90 23.63 -5.13 -3.46
C LYS A 90 25.00 -5.01 -4.12
N ARG A 91 26.06 -4.93 -3.31
CA ARG A 91 27.44 -5.06 -3.80
C ARG A 91 27.53 -6.38 -4.57
N ARG A 92 27.99 -6.32 -5.82
CA ARG A 92 28.42 -7.51 -6.55
C ARG A 92 29.54 -8.15 -5.74
N GLY A 93 29.24 -9.28 -5.10
CA GLY A 93 30.25 -10.31 -4.88
C GLY A 93 30.62 -10.89 -6.24
#